data_AF-A0AA38GMG4-F1
#
_entry.id   AF-A0AA38GMG4-F1
#
_cell.length_a   1.000
_cell.length_b   1.000
_cell.length_c   1.000
_cell.angle_alpha   90.00
_cell.angle_beta   90.00
_cell.angle_gamma   90.00
#
_symmetry.space_group_name_H-M   'P 1'
#
loop_
_entity.id
_entity.type
_entity.pdbx_description
1 polymer ?
#
loop_
_entity_poly.entity_id
_entity_poly.type
_entity_poly.pdbx_seq_one_letter_code
_entity_poly.pdbx_strand_id
1 'polypeptide(L)'
;MDTQLHEDAQEHPNSLEDRTLALLHDSKIDQEIQEVKVKKKGGRKHKVKWMNRSMALSDVILELYDDDLRENGLRCLGNHLNERREQDPDKYSKAGFFVFHACGIMAILLQEVLSAWEKMKTGNLNIRASKRIANVLTLFQCIAANKETRDKLVKAHIPAYLVPFILLENTEDFIEDVRAIALSVIAITVQARETEVIRWAIKNNIMEVCLSAIDIGSELSKVIAMHIMESILQTKFGIIYSCESTLLLGKFLKMCEQTLLVLVREQDLAPRPLFHVIRCYILLCKNCRALELLKENLPLSLLDNTFQDVTE
;
A
#
# COMPACT_ATOMS: atom_id res chain seq x y z
N MET A 1 2.67 -7.26 -47.58
CA MET A 1 1.53 -8.06 -47.08
C MET A 1 1.87 -8.39 -45.64
N ASP A 2 1.53 -7.44 -44.78
CA ASP A 2 1.81 -7.47 -43.36
C ASP A 2 1.01 -8.59 -42.69
N THR A 3 1.68 -9.38 -41.85
CA THR A 3 1.01 -10.25 -40.89
C THR A 3 1.46 -9.77 -39.52
N GLN A 4 0.67 -8.85 -38.95
CA GLN A 4 0.80 -8.40 -37.57
C GLN A 4 0.54 -9.58 -36.63
N LEU A 5 1.52 -9.84 -35.77
CA LEU A 5 1.39 -10.63 -34.56
C LEU A 5 0.38 -9.93 -33.65
N HIS A 6 -0.80 -10.54 -33.47
CA HIS A 6 -1.64 -10.26 -32.32
C HIS A 6 -1.02 -10.99 -31.12
N GLU A 7 -0.27 -10.26 -30.29
CA GLU A 7 0.00 -10.68 -28.91
C GLU A 7 -1.29 -10.52 -28.11
N ASP A 8 -1.95 -11.64 -27.85
CA ASP A 8 -3.02 -11.72 -26.85
C ASP A 8 -2.42 -11.41 -25.47
N ALA A 9 -2.60 -10.17 -25.01
CA ALA A 9 -2.35 -9.79 -23.63
C ALA A 9 -3.25 -10.61 -22.69
N GLN A 10 -2.70 -11.67 -22.11
CA GLN A 10 -3.35 -12.44 -21.07
C GLN A 10 -3.56 -11.54 -19.84
N GLU A 11 -4.79 -11.05 -19.63
CA GLU A 11 -5.20 -10.46 -18.36
C GLU A 11 -5.00 -11.49 -17.22
N HIS A 12 -3.97 -11.30 -16.40
CA HIS A 12 -3.77 -12.08 -15.18
C HIS A 12 -4.92 -11.80 -14.18
N PRO A 13 -5.74 -12.79 -13.78
CA PRO A 13 -6.93 -12.57 -12.95
C PRO A 13 -6.67 -12.23 -11.47
N ASN A 14 -5.49 -11.69 -11.09
CA ASN A 14 -5.11 -11.36 -9.72
C ASN A 14 -3.83 -10.48 -9.71
N SER A 15 -3.92 -9.23 -10.20
CA SER A 15 -2.78 -8.32 -10.23
C SER A 15 -2.34 -7.93 -8.80
N LEU A 16 -1.04 -7.64 -8.57
CA LEU A 16 -0.55 -7.14 -7.28
C LEU A 16 -1.31 -5.89 -6.84
N GLU A 17 -1.68 -5.04 -7.79
CA GLU A 17 -2.51 -3.86 -7.59
C GLU A 17 -3.85 -4.22 -6.95
N ASP A 18 -4.64 -5.11 -7.57
CA ASP A 18 -5.96 -5.51 -7.05
C ASP A 18 -5.84 -6.05 -5.61
N ARG A 19 -4.80 -6.86 -5.38
CA ARG A 19 -4.50 -7.47 -4.08
C ARG A 19 -4.18 -6.43 -3.01
N THR A 20 -3.40 -5.42 -3.35
CA THR A 20 -2.92 -4.42 -2.40
C THR A 20 -4.01 -3.41 -2.05
N LEU A 21 -4.76 -2.97 -3.06
CA LEU A 21 -5.80 -1.97 -2.87
C LEU A 21 -7.05 -2.53 -2.18
N ALA A 22 -7.32 -3.84 -2.29
CA ALA A 22 -8.42 -4.48 -1.55
C ALA A 22 -8.30 -4.39 -0.02
N LEU A 23 -7.12 -4.13 0.54
CA LEU A 23 -6.92 -3.97 1.99
C LEU A 23 -7.15 -2.55 2.50
N LEU A 24 -7.21 -1.57 1.59
CA LEU A 24 -7.30 -0.15 1.94
C LEU A 24 -8.77 0.26 2.08
N HIS A 25 -9.14 0.77 3.25
CA HIS A 25 -10.51 1.17 3.57
C HIS A 25 -10.74 2.68 3.37
N ASP A 26 -11.89 3.02 2.74
CA ASP A 26 -12.48 4.34 2.40
C ASP A 26 -12.04 5.00 1.07
N SER A 27 -12.94 5.63 0.29
CA SER A 27 -14.35 6.02 0.50
C SER A 27 -15.10 5.86 -0.82
N LYS A 28 -16.25 5.16 -0.89
CA LYS A 28 -17.22 5.05 -2.02
C LYS A 28 -16.71 4.69 -3.43
N ILE A 29 -15.61 5.26 -3.88
CA ILE A 29 -14.99 5.16 -5.18
C ILE A 29 -14.43 3.77 -5.45
N ASP A 30 -13.75 3.13 -4.50
CA ASP A 30 -13.34 1.74 -4.74
C ASP A 30 -14.54 0.79 -4.79
N GLN A 31 -15.65 1.11 -4.10
CA GLN A 31 -16.90 0.34 -4.21
C GLN A 31 -17.60 0.60 -5.55
N GLU A 32 -17.72 1.86 -5.97
CA GLU A 32 -18.34 2.29 -7.23
C GLU A 32 -17.51 1.84 -8.46
N ILE A 33 -16.18 1.97 -8.43
CA ILE A 33 -15.27 1.47 -9.48
C ILE A 33 -15.29 -0.06 -9.53
N GLN A 34 -15.32 -0.76 -8.38
CA GLN A 34 -15.46 -2.21 -8.36
C GLN A 34 -16.81 -2.66 -8.92
N GLU A 35 -17.92 -2.00 -8.58
CA GLU A 35 -19.25 -2.30 -9.13
C GLU A 35 -19.29 -2.13 -10.67
N VAL A 36 -18.63 -1.10 -11.20
CA VAL A 36 -18.50 -0.88 -12.65
C VAL A 36 -17.65 -1.98 -13.32
N LYS A 37 -16.55 -2.43 -12.69
CA LYS A 37 -15.72 -3.55 -13.19
C LYS A 37 -16.44 -4.89 -13.12
N VAL A 38 -17.22 -5.15 -12.06
CA VAL A 38 -17.99 -6.40 -11.89
C VAL A 38 -19.08 -6.55 -12.95
N LYS A 39 -19.69 -5.45 -13.41
CA LYS A 39 -20.64 -5.49 -14.54
C LYS A 39 -19.98 -5.84 -15.89
N LYS A 40 -18.66 -5.68 -16.04
CA LYS A 40 -17.92 -6.00 -17.28
C LYS A 40 -17.25 -7.38 -17.28
N LYS A 41 -16.94 -7.98 -16.13
CA LYS A 41 -16.28 -9.30 -16.06
C LYS A 41 -17.24 -10.43 -15.64
N GLY A 42 -18.00 -10.93 -16.62
CA GLY A 42 -18.64 -12.25 -16.58
C GLY A 42 -17.63 -13.38 -16.84
N GLY A 43 -16.54 -13.44 -16.07
CA GLY A 43 -15.50 -14.47 -16.22
C GLY A 43 -15.52 -15.47 -15.08
N ARG A 44 -15.67 -16.76 -15.38
CA ARG A 44 -15.51 -17.84 -14.39
C ARG A 44 -14.09 -17.76 -13.79
N LYS A 45 -14.00 -17.43 -12.49
CA LYS A 45 -12.75 -17.55 -11.71
C LYS A 45 -12.25 -19.00 -11.78
N HIS A 46 -11.18 -19.25 -12.53
CA HIS A 46 -10.49 -20.53 -12.48
C HIS A 46 -9.86 -20.68 -11.09
N LYS A 47 -10.41 -21.59 -10.27
CA LYS A 47 -9.75 -22.04 -9.05
C LYS A 47 -8.49 -22.78 -9.45
N VAL A 48 -7.35 -22.09 -9.42
CA VAL A 48 -6.05 -22.74 -9.61
C VAL A 48 -5.85 -23.67 -8.41
N LYS A 49 -5.90 -24.97 -8.67
CA LYS A 49 -5.90 -26.02 -7.65
C LYS A 49 -4.45 -26.29 -7.23
N TRP A 50 -3.88 -25.44 -6.37
CA TRP A 50 -2.56 -25.67 -5.78
C TRP A 50 -2.67 -25.81 -4.27
N MET A 51 -2.92 -27.05 -3.83
CA MET A 51 -2.52 -27.56 -2.52
C MET A 51 -2.61 -29.09 -2.60
N ASN A 52 -1.47 -29.76 -2.76
CA ASN A 52 -1.38 -31.23 -2.58
C ASN A 52 -1.19 -31.60 -1.09
N ARG A 53 -1.14 -30.59 -0.20
CA ARG A 53 -1.15 -30.75 1.26
C ARG A 53 -1.97 -29.62 1.88
N SER A 54 -3.10 -29.97 2.50
CA SER A 54 -3.80 -29.07 3.41
C SER A 54 -3.06 -29.05 4.74
N MET A 55 -2.01 -28.24 4.84
CA MET A 55 -1.31 -28.03 6.12
C MET A 55 -2.13 -27.09 6.99
N ALA A 56 -2.21 -27.37 8.29
CA ALA A 56 -2.81 -26.44 9.22
C ALA A 56 -1.92 -25.19 9.33
N LEU A 57 -2.51 -24.02 9.60
CA LEU A 57 -1.76 -22.76 9.77
C LEU A 57 -0.62 -22.91 10.78
N SER A 58 -0.84 -23.68 11.85
CA SER A 58 0.16 -24.02 12.86
C SER A 58 1.39 -24.72 12.28
N ASP A 59 1.19 -25.68 11.37
CA ASP A 59 2.29 -26.49 10.83
C ASP A 59 3.21 -25.64 9.96
N VAL A 60 2.63 -24.73 9.16
CA VAL A 60 3.41 -23.82 8.32
C VAL A 60 4.11 -22.74 9.14
N ILE A 61 3.53 -22.32 10.27
CA ILE A 61 4.22 -21.44 11.23
C ILE A 61 5.43 -22.15 11.84
N LEU A 62 5.35 -23.45 12.12
CA LEU A 62 6.47 -24.23 12.64
C LEU A 62 7.64 -24.33 11.63
N GLU A 63 7.36 -24.35 10.34
CA GLU A 63 8.40 -24.31 9.30
C GLU A 63 9.25 -23.03 9.34
N LEU A 64 8.74 -21.92 9.92
CA LEU A 64 9.49 -20.66 10.00
C LEU A 64 10.67 -20.69 10.97
N TYR A 65 10.64 -21.58 11.97
CA TYR A 65 11.73 -21.70 12.95
C TYR A 65 12.97 -22.38 12.37
N ASP A 66 12.79 -23.24 11.37
CA ASP A 66 13.88 -23.93 10.69
C ASP A 66 14.39 -23.09 9.51
N ASP A 67 15.68 -22.73 9.51
CA ASP A 67 16.31 -21.92 8.46
C ASP A 67 16.13 -22.53 7.06
N ASP A 68 16.19 -23.86 6.94
CA ASP A 68 16.13 -24.57 5.66
C ASP A 68 14.69 -24.61 5.09
N LEU A 69 13.69 -24.60 5.98
CA LEU A 69 12.28 -24.63 5.61
C LEU A 69 11.65 -23.23 5.52
N ARG A 70 12.26 -22.23 6.15
CA ARG A 70 11.68 -20.89 6.31
C ARG A 70 11.25 -20.24 5.02
N GLU A 71 12.07 -20.30 3.96
CA GLU A 71 11.69 -19.69 2.66
C GLU A 71 10.43 -20.32 2.09
N ASN A 72 10.30 -21.65 2.22
CA ASN A 72 9.10 -22.36 1.78
C ASN A 72 7.90 -22.02 2.68
N GLY A 73 8.07 -22.00 4.00
CA GLY A 73 7.04 -21.64 4.96
C GLY A 73 6.50 -20.23 4.72
N LEU A 74 7.39 -19.25 4.50
CA LEU A 74 7.04 -17.87 4.16
C LEU A 74 6.22 -17.81 2.87
N ARG A 75 6.63 -18.53 1.83
CA ARG A 75 5.90 -18.59 0.56
C ARG A 75 4.52 -19.24 0.72
N CYS A 76 4.43 -20.33 1.45
CA CYS A 76 3.17 -21.03 1.72
C CYS A 76 2.19 -20.15 2.52
N LEU A 77 2.67 -19.51 3.59
CA LEU A 77 1.88 -18.55 4.36
C LEU A 77 1.46 -17.34 3.53
N GLY A 78 2.40 -16.74 2.80
CA GLY A 78 2.12 -15.61 1.91
C GLY A 78 1.01 -15.92 0.91
N ASN A 79 1.09 -17.06 0.22
CA ASN A 79 0.05 -17.49 -0.71
C ASN A 79 -1.29 -17.72 -0.01
N HIS A 80 -1.29 -18.44 1.12
CA HIS A 80 -2.50 -18.69 1.90
C HIS A 80 -3.18 -17.39 2.33
N LEU A 81 -2.42 -16.42 2.82
CA LEU A 81 -2.93 -15.12 3.26
C LEU A 81 -3.53 -14.33 2.08
N ASN A 82 -2.87 -14.34 0.92
CA ASN A 82 -3.39 -13.66 -0.27
C ASN A 82 -4.70 -14.26 -0.78
N GLU A 83 -4.87 -15.57 -0.70
CA GLU A 83 -6.13 -16.23 -1.05
C GLU A 83 -7.25 -15.91 -0.04
N ARG A 84 -6.91 -15.91 1.25
CA ARG A 84 -7.89 -15.68 2.33
C ARG A 84 -8.35 -14.25 2.44
N ARG A 85 -7.52 -13.28 2.06
CA ARG A 85 -7.82 -11.84 2.14
C ARG A 85 -9.22 -11.50 1.62
N GLU A 86 -9.55 -11.96 0.42
CA GLU A 86 -10.84 -11.65 -0.23
C GLU A 86 -11.94 -12.65 0.10
N GLN A 87 -11.57 -13.91 0.30
CA GLN A 87 -12.55 -14.99 0.48
C GLN A 87 -13.13 -15.01 1.91
N ASP A 88 -12.32 -14.62 2.90
CA ASP A 88 -12.67 -14.72 4.32
C ASP A 88 -11.84 -13.72 5.14
N PRO A 89 -12.23 -12.42 5.16
CA PRO A 89 -11.51 -11.37 5.88
C PRO A 89 -11.35 -11.66 7.39
N ASP A 90 -12.31 -12.35 8.00
CA ASP A 90 -12.25 -12.74 9.40
C ASP A 90 -11.14 -13.76 9.65
N LYS A 91 -11.01 -14.78 8.79
CA LYS A 91 -9.89 -15.74 8.89
C LYS A 91 -8.56 -15.09 8.55
N TYR A 92 -8.53 -14.16 7.59
CA TYR A 92 -7.32 -13.37 7.31
C TYR A 92 -6.87 -12.63 8.56
N SER A 93 -7.77 -11.87 9.20
CA SER A 93 -7.47 -11.13 10.44
C SER A 93 -7.04 -12.07 11.59
N LYS A 94 -7.68 -13.23 11.75
CA LYS A 94 -7.28 -14.23 12.76
C LYS A 94 -5.91 -14.84 12.50
N ALA A 95 -5.55 -15.07 11.24
CA ALA A 95 -4.22 -15.57 10.89
C ALA A 95 -3.13 -14.60 11.32
N GLY A 96 -3.34 -13.28 11.11
CA GLY A 96 -2.44 -12.24 11.58
C GLY A 96 -2.25 -12.26 13.10
N PHE A 97 -3.36 -12.46 13.85
CA PHE A 97 -3.30 -12.62 15.30
C PHE A 97 -2.44 -13.81 15.72
N PHE A 98 -2.59 -14.98 15.08
CA PHE A 98 -1.81 -16.18 15.41
C PHE A 98 -0.33 -16.02 15.06
N VAL A 99 0.00 -15.46 13.89
CA VAL A 99 1.39 -15.21 13.49
C VAL A 99 2.07 -14.26 14.48
N PHE A 100 1.39 -13.19 14.91
CA PHE A 100 1.94 -12.23 15.85
C PHE A 100 2.24 -12.83 17.24
N HIS A 101 1.34 -13.67 17.75
CA HIS A 101 1.48 -14.26 19.10
C HIS A 101 2.26 -15.58 19.13
N ALA A 102 2.65 -16.12 17.97
CA ALA A 102 3.55 -17.26 17.90
C ALA A 102 4.95 -16.85 18.40
N CYS A 103 5.46 -17.58 19.38
CA CYS A 103 6.69 -17.24 20.11
C CYS A 103 7.89 -17.09 19.16
N GLY A 104 8.57 -15.95 19.16
CA GLY A 104 9.78 -15.75 18.34
C GLY A 104 9.53 -15.49 16.85
N ILE A 105 8.30 -15.65 16.34
CA ILE A 105 8.00 -15.40 14.91
C ILE A 105 8.23 -13.94 14.54
N MET A 106 7.82 -12.98 15.39
CA MET A 106 8.11 -11.56 15.13
C MET A 106 9.60 -11.25 15.03
N ALA A 107 10.45 -11.95 15.80
CA ALA A 107 11.90 -11.81 15.70
C ALA A 107 12.44 -12.41 14.40
N ILE A 108 11.94 -13.57 13.98
CA ILE A 108 12.28 -14.20 12.70
C ILE A 108 11.89 -13.30 11.52
N LEU A 109 10.68 -12.75 11.51
CA LEU A 109 10.23 -11.84 10.45
C LEU A 109 11.11 -10.58 10.40
N LEU A 110 11.53 -10.05 11.56
CA LEU A 110 12.45 -8.92 11.61
C LEU A 110 13.86 -9.28 11.11
N GLN A 111 14.36 -10.48 11.40
CA GLN A 111 15.62 -10.97 10.84
C GLN A 111 15.57 -11.06 9.30
N GLU A 112 14.45 -11.50 8.73
CA GLU A 112 14.25 -11.50 7.28
C GLU A 112 14.28 -10.08 6.68
N VAL A 113 13.69 -9.10 7.37
CA VAL A 113 13.78 -7.68 6.99
C VAL A 113 15.23 -7.19 7.00
N LEU A 114 15.97 -7.44 8.08
CA LEU A 114 17.37 -7.02 8.21
C LEU A 114 18.26 -7.71 7.17
N SER A 115 18.02 -8.98 6.86
CA SER A 115 18.73 -9.70 5.81
C SER A 115 18.43 -9.14 4.41
N ALA A 116 17.22 -8.63 4.18
CA ALA A 116 16.88 -7.95 2.93
C ALA A 116 17.55 -6.57 2.84
N TRP A 117 17.65 -5.83 3.94
CA TRP A 117 18.41 -4.56 4.00
C TRP A 117 19.88 -4.75 3.65
N GLU A 118 20.51 -5.80 4.17
CA GLU A 118 21.89 -6.11 3.82
C GLU A 118 22.05 -6.34 2.31
N LYS A 119 21.14 -7.14 1.72
CA LYS A 119 21.13 -7.38 0.26
C LYS A 119 20.90 -6.09 -0.53
N MET A 120 20.03 -5.19 -0.07
CA MET A 120 19.86 -3.87 -0.69
C MET A 120 21.16 -3.08 -0.68
N LYS A 121 21.81 -3.00 0.48
CA LYS A 121 23.06 -2.24 0.67
C LYS A 121 24.19 -2.77 -0.23
N THR A 122 24.26 -4.09 -0.42
CA THR A 122 25.29 -4.71 -1.26
C THR A 122 24.91 -4.79 -2.75
N GLY A 123 23.74 -4.28 -3.16
CA GLY A 123 23.25 -4.41 -4.54
C GLY A 123 22.86 -5.83 -4.96
N ASN A 124 22.60 -6.72 -4.00
CA ASN A 124 22.30 -8.15 -4.20
C ASN A 124 20.82 -8.49 -3.95
N LEU A 125 19.93 -7.50 -3.93
CA LEU A 125 18.49 -7.72 -3.84
C LEU A 125 17.98 -8.16 -5.22
N ASN A 126 18.05 -9.46 -5.50
CA ASN A 126 17.56 -10.06 -6.74
C ASN A 126 16.07 -10.48 -6.65
N ILE A 127 15.48 -10.89 -7.77
CA ILE A 127 14.07 -11.31 -7.86
C ILE A 127 13.67 -12.35 -6.78
N ARG A 128 14.54 -13.33 -6.48
CA ARG A 128 14.25 -14.35 -5.45
C ARG A 128 14.20 -13.74 -4.05
N ALA A 129 15.19 -12.90 -3.72
CA ALA A 129 15.24 -12.18 -2.45
C ALA A 129 14.03 -11.23 -2.30
N SER A 130 13.65 -10.54 -3.38
CA SER A 130 12.49 -9.65 -3.43
C SER A 130 11.17 -10.39 -3.19
N LYS A 131 11.00 -11.57 -3.80
CA LYS A 131 9.83 -12.43 -3.53
C LYS A 131 9.81 -12.93 -2.09
N ARG A 132 10.97 -13.26 -1.50
CA ARG A 132 11.08 -13.70 -0.11
C ARG A 132 10.66 -12.59 0.86
N ILE A 133 11.20 -11.37 0.69
CA ILE A 133 10.80 -10.23 1.55
C ILE A 133 9.34 -9.81 1.29
N ALA A 134 8.84 -9.90 0.06
CA ALA A 134 7.43 -9.64 -0.24
C ALA A 134 6.47 -10.57 0.54
N ASN A 135 6.85 -11.85 0.73
CA ASN A 135 6.07 -12.76 1.57
C ASN A 135 6.07 -12.31 3.04
N VAL A 136 7.22 -11.90 3.58
CA VAL A 136 7.34 -11.36 4.94
C VAL A 136 6.48 -10.10 5.11
N LEU A 137 6.52 -9.18 4.15
CA LEU A 137 5.68 -7.99 4.14
C LEU A 137 4.19 -8.35 4.07
N THR A 138 3.81 -9.40 3.34
CA THR A 138 2.44 -9.92 3.32
C THR A 138 1.98 -10.39 4.71
N LEU A 139 2.86 -11.03 5.47
CA LEU A 139 2.56 -11.40 6.86
C LEU A 139 2.37 -10.14 7.72
N PHE A 140 3.19 -9.10 7.54
CA PHE A 140 3.00 -7.82 8.24
C PHE A 140 1.71 -7.10 7.85
N GLN A 141 1.28 -7.14 6.58
CA GLN A 141 -0.04 -6.61 6.16
C GLN A 141 -1.16 -7.29 6.97
N CYS A 142 -1.08 -8.61 7.11
CA CYS A 142 -2.06 -9.41 7.82
C CYS A 142 -2.09 -9.11 9.33
N ILE A 143 -0.91 -8.94 9.94
CA ILE A 143 -0.78 -8.53 11.35
C ILE A 143 -1.30 -7.11 11.56
N ALA A 144 -1.04 -6.18 10.65
CA ALA A 144 -1.50 -4.80 10.73
C ALA A 144 -3.03 -4.67 10.55
N ALA A 145 -3.63 -5.56 9.75
CA ALA A 145 -5.08 -5.59 9.53
C ALA A 145 -5.85 -5.99 10.79
N ASN A 146 -5.25 -6.77 11.69
CA ASN A 146 -5.90 -7.19 12.93
C ASN A 146 -5.83 -6.10 14.01
N LYS A 147 -6.99 -5.69 14.52
CA LYS A 147 -7.15 -4.62 15.52
C LYS A 147 -6.43 -4.88 16.85
N GLU A 148 -6.24 -6.13 17.24
CA GLU A 148 -5.62 -6.50 18.53
C GLU A 148 -4.08 -6.52 18.46
N THR A 149 -3.52 -6.56 17.25
CA THR A 149 -2.07 -6.61 17.00
C THR A 149 -1.52 -5.33 16.38
N ARG A 150 -2.33 -4.56 15.65
CA ARG A 150 -1.91 -3.32 14.97
C ARG A 150 -1.21 -2.33 15.89
N ASP A 151 -1.83 -1.97 17.01
CA ASP A 151 -1.23 -1.04 17.98
C ASP A 151 0.06 -1.60 18.60
N LYS A 152 0.10 -2.92 18.83
CA LYS A 152 1.32 -3.60 19.34
C LYS A 152 2.44 -3.57 18.31
N LEU A 153 2.13 -3.74 17.03
CA LEU A 153 3.08 -3.65 15.91
C LEU A 153 3.72 -2.26 15.86
N VAL A 154 2.91 -1.21 16.02
CA VAL A 154 3.34 0.19 16.06
C VAL A 154 4.19 0.48 17.30
N LYS A 155 3.76 0.03 18.49
CA LYS A 155 4.52 0.18 19.75
C LYS A 155 5.87 -0.53 19.71
N ALA A 156 5.97 -1.63 18.98
CA ALA A 156 7.23 -2.32 18.73
C ALA A 156 8.10 -1.67 17.62
N HIS A 157 7.67 -0.52 17.06
CA HIS A 157 8.35 0.20 15.99
C HIS A 157 8.57 -0.59 14.70
N ILE A 158 7.89 -1.73 14.51
CA ILE A 158 8.10 -2.60 13.35
C ILE A 158 7.88 -1.91 12.00
N PRO A 159 6.82 -1.08 11.79
CA PRO A 159 6.63 -0.44 10.50
C PRO A 159 7.76 0.55 10.12
N ALA A 160 8.52 1.07 11.09
CA ALA A 160 9.68 1.93 10.81
C ALA A 160 10.82 1.16 10.12
N TYR A 161 10.94 -0.15 10.36
CA TYR A 161 11.87 -1.03 9.65
C TYR A 161 11.48 -1.27 8.19
N LEU A 162 10.31 -0.80 7.75
CA LEU A 162 9.87 -0.96 6.36
C LEU A 162 10.19 0.27 5.50
N VAL A 163 10.48 1.41 6.12
CA VAL A 163 10.76 2.68 5.43
C VAL A 163 11.93 2.58 4.43
N PRO A 164 13.05 1.87 4.72
CA PRO A 164 14.13 1.75 3.75
C PRO A 164 13.73 1.05 2.44
N PHE A 165 12.75 0.14 2.46
CA PHE A 165 12.22 -0.46 1.22
C PHE A 165 11.42 0.55 0.40
N ILE A 166 10.78 1.51 1.08
CA ILE A 166 9.95 2.53 0.43
C ILE A 166 10.83 3.57 -0.27
N LEU A 167 11.94 3.93 0.36
CA LEU A 167 12.87 4.95 -0.09
C LEU A 167 13.98 4.44 -1.02
N LEU A 168 13.91 3.18 -1.47
CA LEU A 168 14.82 2.67 -2.51
C LEU A 168 14.66 3.50 -3.78
N GLU A 169 15.76 3.99 -4.36
CA GLU A 169 15.72 4.78 -5.60
C GLU A 169 15.59 3.91 -6.87
N ASN A 170 15.93 2.62 -6.80
CA ASN A 170 15.83 1.71 -7.94
C ASN A 170 14.35 1.44 -8.28
N THR A 171 13.99 1.57 -9.56
CA THR A 171 12.64 1.44 -10.12
C THR A 171 12.42 0.16 -10.92
N GLU A 172 13.27 -0.86 -10.76
CA GLU A 172 13.03 -2.20 -11.32
C GLU A 172 11.72 -2.79 -10.77
N ASP A 173 10.94 -3.47 -11.61
CA ASP A 173 9.59 -3.96 -11.29
C ASP A 173 9.53 -4.76 -9.98
N PHE A 174 10.50 -5.64 -9.73
CA PHE A 174 10.50 -6.43 -8.50
C PHE A 174 10.78 -5.60 -7.24
N ILE A 175 11.40 -4.42 -7.38
CA ILE A 175 11.62 -3.45 -6.29
C ILE A 175 10.37 -2.60 -6.12
N GLU A 176 9.72 -2.19 -7.21
CA GLU A 176 8.40 -1.55 -7.18
C GLU A 176 7.38 -2.39 -6.41
N ASP A 177 7.34 -3.71 -6.66
CA ASP A 177 6.49 -4.65 -5.92
C ASP A 177 6.77 -4.61 -4.41
N VAL A 178 8.05 -4.62 -4.02
CA VAL A 178 8.47 -4.56 -2.61
C VAL A 178 8.09 -3.21 -2.00
N ARG A 179 8.30 -2.10 -2.73
CA ARG A 179 7.91 -0.74 -2.31
C ARG A 179 6.41 -0.64 -2.07
N ALA A 180 5.60 -1.11 -3.03
CA ALA A 180 4.14 -1.09 -2.93
C ALA A 180 3.63 -1.92 -1.75
N ILE A 181 4.17 -3.12 -1.54
CA ILE A 181 3.76 -3.96 -0.39
C ILE A 181 4.23 -3.32 0.92
N ALA A 182 5.43 -2.75 1.01
CA ALA A 182 5.90 -2.06 2.22
C ALA A 182 5.02 -0.84 2.56
N LEU A 183 4.70 0.01 1.56
CA LEU A 183 3.75 1.11 1.70
C LEU A 183 2.40 0.62 2.20
N SER A 184 1.91 -0.50 1.65
CA SER A 184 0.60 -1.02 2.04
C SER A 184 0.53 -1.48 3.50
N VAL A 185 1.62 -1.98 4.10
CA VAL A 185 1.66 -2.29 5.53
C VAL A 185 1.42 -1.01 6.34
N ILE A 186 2.04 0.10 5.95
CA ILE A 186 1.86 1.41 6.59
C ILE A 186 0.42 1.91 6.36
N ALA A 187 -0.10 1.80 5.14
CA ALA A 187 -1.47 2.20 4.79
C ALA A 187 -2.52 1.46 5.64
N ILE A 188 -2.44 0.13 5.72
CA ILE A 188 -3.31 -0.70 6.56
C ILE A 188 -3.18 -0.34 8.04
N THR A 189 -1.99 0.06 8.47
CA THR A 189 -1.74 0.49 9.84
C THR A 189 -2.47 1.82 10.12
N VAL A 190 -2.35 2.82 9.25
CA VAL A 190 -2.92 4.16 9.51
C VAL A 190 -4.41 4.28 9.19
N GLN A 191 -4.98 3.43 8.32
CA GLN A 191 -6.36 3.56 7.84
C GLN A 191 -7.43 3.47 8.96
N ALA A 192 -7.11 2.79 10.07
CA ALA A 192 -8.00 2.72 11.23
C ALA A 192 -8.08 4.07 11.98
N ARG A 193 -7.17 5.00 11.69
CA ARG A 193 -7.12 6.38 12.23
C ARG A 193 -7.08 6.42 13.76
N GLU A 194 -6.52 5.37 14.38
CA GLU A 194 -6.31 5.28 15.83
C GLU A 194 -5.29 6.33 16.27
N THR A 195 -5.56 7.03 17.37
CA THR A 195 -4.80 8.22 17.76
C THR A 195 -3.32 7.92 17.98
N GLU A 196 -2.96 6.83 18.65
CA GLU A 196 -1.55 6.45 18.88
C GLU A 196 -0.83 6.11 17.58
N VAL A 197 -1.53 5.48 16.63
CA VAL A 197 -0.98 5.13 15.33
C VAL A 197 -0.71 6.37 14.48
N ILE A 198 -1.64 7.32 14.45
CA ILE A 198 -1.43 8.60 13.74
C ILE A 198 -0.31 9.41 14.39
N ARG A 199 -0.21 9.45 15.72
CA ARG A 199 0.92 10.10 16.41
C ARG A 199 2.25 9.44 16.05
N TRP A 200 2.30 8.12 16.00
CA TRP A 200 3.49 7.40 15.54
C TRP A 200 3.84 7.79 14.10
N ALA A 201 2.87 7.82 13.18
CA ALA A 201 3.12 8.14 11.77
C ALA A 201 3.72 9.55 11.61
N ILE A 202 3.20 10.52 12.35
CA ILE A 202 3.72 11.89 12.39
C ILE A 202 5.14 11.91 12.96
N LYS A 203 5.37 11.29 14.12
CA LYS A 203 6.69 11.26 14.79
C LYS A 203 7.78 10.61 13.93
N ASN A 204 7.41 9.67 13.05
CA ASN A 204 8.34 8.96 12.17
C ASN A 204 8.37 9.54 10.74
N ASN A 205 7.88 10.78 10.54
CA ASN A 205 7.90 11.48 9.26
C ASN A 205 7.27 10.69 8.10
N ILE A 206 6.24 9.88 8.37
CA ILE A 206 5.61 9.03 7.34
C ILE A 206 5.06 9.86 6.18
N MET A 207 4.60 11.09 6.42
CA MET A 207 4.20 11.99 5.33
C MET A 207 5.35 12.35 4.39
N GLU A 208 6.57 12.60 4.90
CA GLU A 208 7.72 12.85 4.03
C GLU A 208 8.12 11.59 3.26
N VAL A 209 8.03 10.42 3.89
CA VAL A 209 8.22 9.12 3.22
C VAL A 209 7.22 8.95 2.07
N CYS A 210 5.96 9.31 2.27
CA CYS A 210 4.93 9.26 1.22
C CYS A 210 5.20 10.25 0.08
N LEU A 211 5.68 11.46 0.39
CA LEU A 211 6.07 12.43 -0.64
C LEU A 211 7.20 11.88 -1.53
N SER A 212 8.23 11.28 -0.92
CA SER A 212 9.30 10.61 -1.68
C SER A 212 8.78 9.45 -2.51
N ALA A 213 7.90 8.61 -1.93
CA ALA A 213 7.32 7.48 -2.65
C ALA A 213 6.47 7.90 -3.86
N ILE A 214 5.81 9.08 -3.80
CA ILE A 214 5.03 9.59 -4.93
C ILE A 214 5.93 10.11 -6.06
N ASP A 215 7.09 10.66 -5.70
CA ASP A 215 8.04 11.20 -6.66
C ASP A 215 8.72 10.09 -7.49
N ILE A 216 9.10 8.98 -6.83
CA ILE A 216 9.89 7.91 -7.47
C ILE A 216 9.11 6.65 -7.84
N GLY A 217 7.95 6.41 -7.21
CA GLY A 217 7.27 5.12 -7.28
C GLY A 217 6.42 4.92 -8.52
N SER A 218 6.11 3.66 -8.81
CA SER A 218 5.03 3.23 -9.70
C SER A 218 3.67 3.83 -9.33
N GLU A 219 2.73 3.86 -10.28
CA GLU A 219 1.36 4.34 -10.05
C GLU A 219 0.69 3.69 -8.83
N LEU A 220 0.87 2.38 -8.62
CA LEU A 220 0.38 1.70 -7.43
C LEU A 220 0.99 2.27 -6.14
N SER A 221 2.30 2.48 -6.10
CA SER A 221 2.99 3.08 -4.95
C SER A 221 2.48 4.50 -4.69
N LYS A 222 2.27 5.31 -5.74
CA LYS A 222 1.70 6.66 -5.63
C LYS A 222 0.31 6.64 -5.01
N VAL A 223 -0.58 5.76 -5.49
CA VAL A 223 -1.95 5.61 -4.96
C VAL A 223 -1.92 5.24 -3.48
N ILE A 224 -1.11 4.26 -3.08
CA ILE A 224 -1.02 3.83 -1.67
C ILE A 224 -0.44 4.95 -0.79
N ALA A 225 0.59 5.66 -1.26
CA ALA A 225 1.18 6.78 -0.55
C ALA A 225 0.19 7.95 -0.36
N MET A 226 -0.61 8.25 -1.40
CA MET A 226 -1.70 9.21 -1.31
C MET A 226 -2.78 8.77 -0.31
N HIS A 227 -3.14 7.49 -0.29
CA HIS A 227 -4.08 6.94 0.69
C HIS A 227 -3.57 7.08 2.14
N ILE A 228 -2.27 6.87 2.39
CA ILE A 228 -1.65 7.10 3.71
C ILE A 228 -1.81 8.57 4.12
N MET A 229 -1.49 9.50 3.21
CA MET A 229 -1.60 10.93 3.47
C MET A 229 -3.04 11.35 3.73
N GLU A 230 -3.99 10.87 2.93
CA GLU A 230 -5.42 11.10 3.14
C GLU A 230 -5.85 10.59 4.53
N SER A 231 -5.46 9.37 4.90
CA SER A 231 -5.79 8.76 6.19
C SER A 231 -5.29 9.61 7.37
N ILE A 232 -4.08 10.17 7.27
CA ILE A 232 -3.54 11.08 8.28
C ILE A 232 -4.38 12.38 8.33
N LEU A 233 -4.66 12.98 7.18
CA LEU A 233 -5.44 14.21 7.04
C LEU A 233 -6.92 14.06 7.45
N GLN A 234 -7.46 12.86 7.52
CA GLN A 234 -8.82 12.64 8.04
C GLN A 234 -8.90 12.82 9.55
N THR A 235 -7.77 12.96 10.26
CA THR A 235 -7.74 13.23 11.70
C THR A 235 -7.45 14.70 11.98
N LYS A 236 -8.06 15.24 13.05
CA LYS A 236 -7.82 16.63 13.50
C LYS A 236 -6.33 16.88 13.77
N PHE A 237 -5.65 15.92 14.41
CA PHE A 237 -4.24 16.04 14.73
C PHE A 237 -3.36 16.04 13.47
N GLY A 238 -3.67 15.18 12.49
CA GLY A 238 -2.98 15.14 11.20
C GLY A 238 -3.13 16.44 10.42
N ILE A 239 -4.33 17.01 10.31
CA ILE A 239 -4.54 18.30 9.63
C ILE A 239 -3.69 19.41 10.28
N ILE A 240 -3.72 19.51 11.61
CA ILE A 240 -2.96 20.54 12.34
C ILE A 240 -1.47 20.39 12.02
N TYR A 241 -0.91 19.20 12.17
CA TYR A 241 0.50 18.93 11.88
C TYR A 241 0.87 19.26 10.44
N SER A 242 0.10 18.78 9.46
CA SER A 242 0.36 19.03 8.03
C SER A 242 0.34 20.51 7.67
N CYS A 243 -0.47 21.32 8.36
CA CYS A 243 -0.62 22.75 8.10
C CYS A 243 0.26 23.64 9.00
N GLU A 244 0.96 23.06 9.99
CA GLU A 244 1.79 23.81 10.95
C GLU A 244 3.08 24.30 10.29
N SER A 245 3.73 23.45 9.49
CA SER A 245 4.96 23.81 8.77
C SER A 245 4.64 24.33 7.36
N THR A 246 5.08 25.55 7.04
CA THR A 246 4.99 26.10 5.68
C THR A 246 5.68 25.19 4.67
N LEU A 247 6.81 24.60 5.06
CA LEU A 247 7.61 23.75 4.20
C LEU A 247 6.88 22.45 3.87
N LEU A 248 6.30 21.78 4.89
CA LEU A 248 5.57 20.53 4.69
C LEU A 248 4.31 20.77 3.86
N LEU A 249 3.52 21.80 4.20
CA LEU A 249 2.32 22.15 3.45
C LEU A 249 2.67 22.50 1.99
N GLY A 250 3.72 23.29 1.75
CA GLY A 250 4.17 23.63 0.40
C GLY A 250 4.61 22.41 -0.41
N LYS A 251 5.38 21.49 0.18
CA LYS A 251 5.75 20.22 -0.47
C LYS A 251 4.51 19.40 -0.83
N PHE A 252 3.53 19.33 0.08
CA PHE A 252 2.28 18.60 -0.14
C PHE A 252 1.48 19.20 -1.30
N LEU A 253 1.26 20.52 -1.31
CA LEU A 253 0.50 21.18 -2.37
C LEU A 253 1.18 21.05 -3.73
N LYS A 254 2.51 21.20 -3.77
CA LYS A 254 3.30 20.97 -4.98
C LYS A 254 3.16 19.54 -5.49
N MET A 255 3.18 18.55 -4.60
CA MET A 255 2.94 17.16 -4.98
C MET A 255 1.55 16.98 -5.60
N CYS A 256 0.49 17.54 -4.99
CA CYS A 256 -0.86 17.47 -5.55
C CYS A 256 -0.94 18.11 -6.94
N GLU A 257 -0.33 19.28 -7.13
CA GLU A 257 -0.27 19.96 -8.42
C GLU A 257 0.47 19.11 -9.47
N GLN A 258 1.63 18.56 -9.12
CA GLN A 258 2.41 17.69 -10.00
C GLN A 258 1.63 16.43 -10.40
N THR A 259 0.92 15.79 -9.46
CA THR A 259 0.05 14.64 -9.75
C THR A 259 -1.04 15.02 -10.76
N LEU A 260 -1.71 16.17 -10.58
CA LEU A 260 -2.73 16.63 -11.53
C LEU A 260 -2.13 16.91 -12.91
N LEU A 261 -0.96 17.54 -12.99
CA LEU A 261 -0.29 17.81 -14.26
C LEU A 261 0.04 16.53 -15.03
N VAL A 262 0.48 15.47 -14.34
CA VAL A 262 0.74 14.16 -14.96
C VAL A 262 -0.57 13.57 -15.51
N LEU A 263 -1.64 13.55 -14.71
CA LEU A 263 -2.94 13.03 -15.13
C LEU A 263 -3.51 13.74 -16.38
N VAL A 264 -3.35 15.06 -16.46
CA VAL A 264 -3.76 15.83 -17.65
C VAL A 264 -2.91 15.49 -18.86
N ARG A 265 -1.59 15.31 -18.67
CA ARG A 265 -0.64 15.15 -19.77
C ARG A 265 -0.69 13.76 -20.39
N GLU A 266 -0.85 12.73 -19.56
CA GLU A 266 -0.85 11.34 -20.03
C GLU A 266 -2.19 10.94 -20.67
N GLN A 267 -3.24 11.74 -20.49
CA GLN A 267 -4.64 11.41 -20.86
C GLN A 267 -5.13 10.09 -20.25
N ASP A 268 -4.31 9.47 -19.39
CA ASP A 268 -4.64 8.33 -18.57
C ASP A 268 -5.35 8.89 -17.33
N LEU A 269 -6.67 9.01 -17.46
CA LEU A 269 -7.55 9.54 -16.43
C LEU A 269 -7.71 8.50 -15.31
N ALA A 270 -6.59 8.13 -14.68
CA ALA A 270 -6.55 7.22 -13.56
C ALA A 270 -7.36 7.84 -12.41
N PRO A 271 -8.53 7.28 -12.05
CA PRO A 271 -9.45 7.94 -11.14
C PRO A 271 -8.87 8.02 -9.73
N ARG A 272 -8.11 7.00 -9.30
CA ARG A 272 -7.63 6.87 -7.92
C ARG A 272 -6.71 8.02 -7.47
N PRO A 273 -5.61 8.34 -8.18
CA PRO A 273 -4.80 9.53 -7.87
C PRO A 273 -5.62 10.82 -7.80
N LEU A 274 -6.47 11.07 -8.80
CA LEU A 274 -7.31 12.28 -8.86
C LEU A 274 -8.18 12.42 -7.62
N PHE A 275 -8.90 11.35 -7.26
CA PHE A 275 -9.81 11.39 -6.12
C PHE A 275 -9.08 11.56 -4.78
N HIS A 276 -7.91 10.95 -4.61
CA HIS A 276 -7.10 11.20 -3.42
C HIS A 276 -6.65 12.66 -3.33
N VAL A 277 -6.20 13.25 -4.45
CA VAL A 277 -5.82 14.67 -4.52
C VAL A 277 -7.00 15.56 -4.15
N ILE A 278 -8.16 15.36 -4.76
CA ILE A 278 -9.39 16.14 -4.46
C ILE A 278 -9.75 16.04 -2.98
N ARG A 279 -9.73 14.84 -2.40
CA ARG A 279 -10.04 14.65 -0.97
C ARG A 279 -9.02 15.33 -0.06
N CYS A 280 -7.74 15.26 -0.41
CA CYS A 280 -6.70 15.94 0.35
C CYS A 280 -6.93 17.46 0.34
N TYR A 281 -7.25 18.06 -0.81
CA TYR A 281 -7.65 19.47 -0.88
C TYR A 281 -8.86 19.78 0.01
N ILE A 282 -9.93 18.98 -0.06
CA ILE A 282 -11.13 19.16 0.79
C ILE A 282 -10.78 19.07 2.29
N LEU A 283 -9.93 18.13 2.68
CA LEU A 283 -9.50 17.97 4.07
C LEU A 283 -8.64 19.14 4.54
N LEU A 284 -7.73 19.63 3.70
CA LEU A 284 -6.88 20.79 3.99
C LEU A 284 -7.71 22.07 4.16
N CYS A 285 -8.79 22.25 3.40
CA CYS A 285 -9.72 23.39 3.56
C CYS A 285 -10.35 23.49 4.96
N LYS A 286 -10.29 22.44 5.79
CA LYS A 286 -10.73 22.50 7.20
C LYS A 286 -9.77 23.28 8.11
N ASN A 287 -8.58 23.64 7.62
CA ASN A 287 -7.61 24.48 8.32
C ASN A 287 -7.59 25.88 7.71
N CYS A 288 -7.78 26.93 8.52
CA CYS A 288 -7.85 28.31 8.03
C CYS A 288 -6.61 28.73 7.23
N ARG A 289 -5.41 28.33 7.67
CA ARG A 289 -4.17 28.71 7.00
C ARG A 289 -4.04 28.03 5.63
N ALA A 290 -4.33 26.74 5.55
CA ALA A 290 -4.31 26.02 4.28
C ALA A 290 -5.41 26.53 3.34
N LEU A 291 -6.60 26.87 3.87
CA LEU A 291 -7.69 27.45 3.09
C LEU A 291 -7.29 28.76 2.42
N GLU A 292 -6.66 29.70 3.14
CA GLU A 292 -6.21 30.96 2.55
C GLU A 292 -5.19 30.73 1.43
N LEU A 293 -4.25 29.81 1.63
CA LEU A 293 -3.27 29.45 0.60
C LEU A 293 -3.93 28.81 -0.62
N LEU A 294 -4.94 27.95 -0.41
CA LEU A 294 -5.64 27.26 -1.49
C LEU A 294 -6.55 28.19 -2.30
N LYS A 295 -7.14 29.23 -1.70
CA LYS A 295 -7.93 30.22 -2.45
C LYS A 295 -7.12 30.90 -3.55
N GLU A 296 -5.83 31.10 -3.32
CA GLU A 296 -4.93 31.77 -4.27
C GLU A 296 -4.25 30.79 -5.24
N ASN A 297 -4.10 29.52 -4.86
CA ASN A 297 -3.23 28.56 -5.55
C ASN A 297 -3.94 27.25 -5.94
N LEU A 298 -5.28 27.22 -5.99
CA LEU A 298 -5.99 26.02 -6.44
C LEU A 298 -5.69 25.77 -7.93
N PRO A 299 -5.30 24.53 -8.33
CA PRO A 299 -5.01 24.23 -9.73
C PRO A 299 -6.20 24.48 -10.66
N LEU A 300 -5.98 25.16 -11.77
CA LEU A 300 -7.01 25.51 -12.76
C LEU A 300 -7.70 24.27 -13.35
N SER A 301 -6.98 23.14 -13.47
CA SER A 301 -7.53 21.87 -13.96
C SER A 301 -8.66 21.31 -13.09
N LEU A 302 -8.77 21.74 -11.83
CA LEU A 302 -9.89 21.41 -10.95
C LEU A 302 -11.09 22.35 -11.12
N LEU A 303 -10.95 23.42 -11.92
CA LEU A 303 -11.93 24.50 -12.09
C LEU A 303 -12.48 24.62 -13.52
N ASP A 304 -11.78 24.10 -14.53
CA ASP A 304 -12.04 24.34 -15.95
C ASP A 304 -12.64 23.13 -16.70
N ASN A 305 -13.31 22.24 -15.97
CA ASN A 305 -13.91 20.99 -16.47
C ASN A 305 -12.91 19.98 -17.07
N THR A 306 -11.60 20.16 -16.88
CA THR A 306 -10.57 19.21 -17.38
C THR A 306 -10.85 17.76 -16.99
N PHE A 307 -11.40 17.52 -15.80
CA PHE A 307 -11.69 16.16 -15.28
C PHE A 307 -13.17 15.78 -15.31
N GLN A 308 -14.02 16.52 -16.04
CA GLN A 308 -15.48 16.31 -16.04
C GLN A 308 -15.86 14.86 -16.37
N ASP A 309 -15.27 14.29 -17.43
CA ASP A 309 -15.54 12.93 -17.91
C ASP A 309 -15.17 11.80 -16.91
N VAL A 310 -14.36 12.10 -15.89
CA VAL A 310 -13.94 11.14 -14.84
C VAL A 310 -14.84 11.21 -13.62
N THR A 311 -15.49 12.35 -13.43
CA THR A 311 -16.32 12.65 -12.26
C THR A 311 -17.82 12.40 -12.49
N GLU A 312 -18.22 12.15 -13.74
CA GLU A 312 -19.57 11.71 -14.15
C GLU A 312 -19.74 10.17 -14.06
#